data_AF-A0A2D6RKL4-F1
#
_entry.id   AF-A0A2D6RKL4-F1
#
_cell.length_a   1.000
_cell.length_b   1.000
_cell.length_c   1.000
_cell.angle_alpha   90.00
_cell.angle_beta   90.00
_cell.angle_gamma   90.00
#
_symmetry.space_group_name_H-M   'P 1'
#
loop_
_entity.id
_entity.type
_entity.pdbx_description
1 polymer ?
#
loop_
_entity_poly.entity_id
_entity_poly.type
_entity_poly.pdbx_seq_one_letter_code
_entity_poly.pdbx_strand_id
1 'polypeptide(L)'
;MIVDVRSPIEFKEDHIPNAINIPLFSNEERAIVGTIYKKEGKDDAINKGLEFLSPKLPEMIKQYKELKQPITIYCFRGGMRSNSIASLLKSLGFKVKVLEGGYKTYRKKVRDELENFKIKPKIYVLYGLTGSGKTEILNQLNNSLDLEGLAQHRGSVFGDINLKPNSQKMFESLLLKKLNELQKEETIFIEGESRKIGKVQIPLAIWQQMQKAKKIKVVNSIQDRINRIDKEYCNKIDIDLFSSKLDQIEKYLGKKKVVDLKLLLKENKLKEFIKILLLNYYDKLYAHTVDSKEYEFEISNKEELNQNIYI
;
A
#
# COMPACT_ATOMS: atom_id res chain seq x y z
N MET A 1 18.86 12.65 2.02
CA MET A 1 18.47 11.40 1.32
C MET A 1 18.48 10.23 2.30
N ILE A 2 17.58 9.24 2.15
CA ILE A 2 17.61 7.99 2.94
C ILE A 2 17.98 6.83 2.01
N VAL A 3 18.97 6.03 2.38
CA VAL A 3 19.49 4.93 1.57
C VAL A 3 19.43 3.62 2.37
N ASP A 4 18.72 2.64 1.81
CA ASP A 4 18.69 1.26 2.29
C ASP A 4 19.81 0.46 1.62
N VAL A 5 20.72 -0.10 2.42
CA VAL A 5 21.79 -0.98 1.92
C VAL A 5 21.47 -2.46 2.08
N ARG A 6 20.25 -2.82 2.51
CA ARG A 6 19.74 -4.20 2.46
C ARG A 6 19.60 -4.68 1.02
N SER A 7 19.40 -5.99 0.84
CA SER A 7 19.29 -6.52 -0.52
C SER A 7 17.97 -6.10 -1.19
N PRO A 8 17.88 -6.19 -2.53
CA PRO A 8 16.69 -5.76 -3.27
C PRO A 8 15.39 -6.43 -2.83
N ILE A 9 15.42 -7.73 -2.45
CA ILE A 9 14.22 -8.43 -1.98
C ILE A 9 13.72 -7.89 -0.63
N GLU A 10 14.64 -7.54 0.28
CA GLU A 10 14.28 -6.95 1.57
C GLU A 10 13.67 -5.57 1.36
N PHE A 11 14.26 -4.74 0.48
CA PHE A 11 13.73 -3.42 0.15
C PHE A 11 12.37 -3.49 -0.56
N LYS A 12 12.18 -4.46 -1.47
CA LYS A 12 10.92 -4.66 -2.19
C LYS A 12 9.78 -5.11 -1.27
N GLU A 13 10.06 -5.91 -0.24
CA GLU A 13 9.06 -6.33 0.74
C GLU A 13 8.56 -5.13 1.56
N ASP A 14 9.49 -4.34 2.08
CA ASP A 14 9.24 -3.12 2.84
C ASP A 14 10.49 -2.24 2.98
N HIS A 15 10.32 -0.94 3.14
CA HIS A 15 11.42 0.00 3.38
C HIS A 15 10.90 1.26 4.08
N ILE A 16 11.80 2.14 4.52
CA ILE A 16 11.43 3.47 5.00
C ILE A 16 10.87 4.27 3.81
N PRO A 17 9.69 4.90 3.91
CA PRO A 17 9.12 5.69 2.83
C PRO A 17 10.11 6.72 2.27
N ASN A 18 10.15 6.88 0.95
CA ASN A 18 11.07 7.74 0.21
C ASN A 18 12.56 7.32 0.28
N ALA A 19 12.90 6.16 0.86
CA ALA A 19 14.25 5.63 0.76
C ALA A 19 14.53 5.07 -0.64
N ILE A 20 15.78 5.15 -1.07
CA ILE A 20 16.27 4.44 -2.27
C ILE A 20 17.08 3.21 -1.85
N ASN A 21 17.22 2.23 -2.73
CA ASN A 21 18.04 1.05 -2.48
C ASN A 21 19.37 1.16 -3.22
N ILE A 22 20.48 1.18 -2.46
CA ILE A 22 21.83 0.98 -2.98
C ILE A 22 22.38 -0.23 -2.23
N PRO A 23 22.08 -1.45 -2.71
CA PRO A 23 22.29 -2.66 -1.93
C PRO A 23 23.78 -2.97 -1.79
N LEU A 24 24.19 -3.37 -0.58
CA LEU A 24 25.55 -3.85 -0.35
C LEU A 24 25.75 -5.26 -0.97
N PHE A 25 24.68 -6.06 -1.04
CA PHE A 25 24.67 -7.41 -1.61
C PHE A 25 23.44 -7.63 -2.49
N SER A 26 23.57 -8.44 -3.55
CA SER A 26 22.44 -9.01 -4.26
C SER A 26 21.63 -9.94 -3.34
N ASN A 27 20.49 -10.46 -3.82
CA ASN A 27 19.69 -11.40 -3.02
C ASN A 27 20.45 -12.71 -2.76
N GLU A 28 21.16 -13.18 -3.77
CA GLU A 28 21.96 -14.40 -3.77
C GLU A 28 23.19 -14.22 -2.86
N GLU A 29 23.92 -13.12 -3.02
CA GLU A 29 25.07 -12.79 -2.17
C GLU A 29 24.68 -12.63 -0.71
N ARG A 30 23.54 -11.97 -0.44
CA ARG A 30 23.00 -11.84 0.92
C ARG A 30 22.71 -13.21 1.52
N ALA A 31 22.16 -14.15 0.74
CA ALA A 31 21.88 -15.50 1.20
C ALA A 31 23.18 -16.27 1.50
N ILE A 32 24.21 -16.14 0.66
CA ILE A 32 25.53 -16.76 0.86
C ILE A 32 26.19 -16.21 2.12
N VAL A 33 26.38 -14.89 2.22
CA VAL A 33 27.01 -14.23 3.38
C VAL A 33 26.24 -14.53 4.67
N GLY A 34 24.91 -14.54 4.60
CA GLY A 34 24.07 -14.89 5.76
C GLY A 34 24.20 -16.35 6.18
N THR A 35 24.49 -17.26 5.26
CA THR A 35 24.70 -18.68 5.55
C THR A 35 26.07 -18.90 6.19
N ILE A 36 27.12 -18.32 5.63
CA ILE A 36 28.49 -18.36 6.18
C ILE A 36 28.50 -17.78 7.60
N TYR A 37 27.87 -16.61 7.79
CA TYR A 37 27.78 -16.00 9.12
C TYR A 37 27.19 -16.92 10.19
N LYS A 38 26.21 -17.75 9.81
CA LYS A 38 25.57 -18.70 10.74
C LYS A 38 26.38 -19.98 10.95
N LYS A 39 27.10 -20.46 9.94
CA LYS A 39 27.78 -21.76 9.95
C LYS A 39 29.24 -21.69 10.35
N GLU A 40 29.96 -20.70 9.83
CA GLU A 40 31.41 -20.58 9.90
C GLU A 40 31.82 -19.41 10.81
N GLY A 41 30.99 -18.37 10.86
CA GLY A 41 31.11 -17.29 11.83
C GLY A 41 31.31 -15.92 11.21
N LYS A 42 31.64 -14.94 12.05
CA LYS A 42 31.67 -13.53 11.65
C LYS A 42 32.79 -13.22 10.66
N ASP A 43 34.00 -13.72 10.91
CA ASP A 43 35.18 -13.31 10.15
C ASP A 43 35.16 -13.87 8.72
N ASP A 44 34.75 -15.12 8.54
CA ASP A 44 34.56 -15.72 7.21
C ASP A 44 33.46 -14.99 6.40
N ALA A 45 32.38 -14.59 7.07
CA ALA A 45 31.32 -13.81 6.44
C ALA A 45 31.80 -12.41 6.02
N ILE A 46 32.74 -11.80 6.77
CA ILE A 46 33.38 -10.54 6.40
C ILE A 46 34.26 -10.73 5.18
N ASN A 47 35.11 -11.75 5.16
CA ASN A 47 35.99 -12.06 4.04
C ASN A 47 35.18 -12.27 2.75
N LYS A 48 34.13 -13.11 2.82
CA LYS A 48 33.23 -13.31 1.68
C LYS A 48 32.49 -12.02 1.28
N GLY A 49 32.09 -11.22 2.26
CA GLY A 49 31.44 -9.93 2.01
C GLY A 49 32.35 -8.95 1.26
N LEU A 50 33.64 -8.91 1.60
CA LEU A 50 34.64 -8.08 0.91
C LEU A 50 34.86 -8.53 -0.53
N GLU A 51 34.93 -9.84 -0.79
CA GLU A 51 35.03 -10.38 -2.15
C GLU A 51 33.87 -9.92 -3.04
N PHE A 52 32.63 -9.97 -2.52
CA PHE A 52 31.45 -9.53 -3.28
C PHE A 52 31.36 -8.01 -3.45
N LEU A 53 31.79 -7.25 -2.44
CA LEU A 53 31.63 -5.80 -2.42
C LEU A 53 32.71 -5.08 -3.23
N SER A 54 33.96 -5.52 -3.14
CA SER A 54 35.13 -4.85 -3.76
C SER A 54 34.94 -4.49 -5.23
N PRO A 55 34.49 -5.40 -6.13
CA PRO A 55 34.31 -5.06 -7.55
C PRO A 55 33.15 -4.08 -7.80
N LYS A 56 32.24 -3.89 -6.83
CA LYS A 56 31.05 -3.02 -6.96
C LYS A 56 31.27 -1.61 -6.42
N LEU A 57 32.35 -1.39 -5.66
CA LEU A 57 32.60 -0.12 -4.99
C LEU A 57 32.65 1.08 -5.95
N PRO A 58 33.34 1.04 -7.11
CA PRO A 58 33.42 2.20 -8.00
C PRO A 58 32.04 2.69 -8.46
N GLU A 59 31.19 1.76 -8.93
CA GLU A 59 29.84 2.10 -9.40
C GLU A 59 28.92 2.50 -8.25
N MET A 60 29.03 1.83 -7.10
CA MET A 60 28.29 2.20 -5.91
C MET A 60 28.60 3.64 -5.48
N ILE A 61 29.88 4.03 -5.44
CA ILE A 61 30.29 5.40 -5.08
C ILE A 61 29.76 6.41 -6.08
N LYS A 62 29.74 6.09 -7.38
CA LYS A 62 29.14 6.94 -8.41
C LYS A 62 27.66 7.22 -8.12
N GLN A 63 26.88 6.20 -7.77
CA GLN A 63 25.48 6.37 -7.37
C GLN A 63 25.34 7.31 -6.17
N TYR A 64 26.22 7.21 -5.15
CA TYR A 64 26.19 8.12 -4.01
C TYR A 64 26.53 9.57 -4.37
N LYS A 65 27.38 9.82 -5.38
CA LYS A 65 27.73 11.18 -5.84
C LYS A 65 26.53 11.93 -6.41
N GLU A 66 25.55 11.22 -6.98
CA GLU A 66 24.34 11.80 -7.56
C GLU A 66 23.29 12.16 -6.49
N LEU A 67 23.50 11.77 -5.23
CA LEU A 67 22.52 11.96 -4.15
C LEU A 67 22.66 13.33 -3.46
N LYS A 68 21.50 13.90 -3.12
CA LYS A 68 21.42 15.08 -2.24
C LYS A 68 21.89 14.73 -0.82
N GLN A 69 22.94 15.41 -0.37
CA GLN A 69 23.47 15.32 0.99
C GLN A 69 22.68 16.22 1.97
N PRO A 70 22.59 15.90 3.28
CA PRO A 70 23.18 14.74 3.94
C PRO A 70 22.45 13.42 3.63
N ILE A 71 23.21 12.32 3.70
CA ILE A 71 22.74 10.96 3.40
C ILE A 71 22.58 10.19 4.71
N THR A 72 21.42 9.57 4.92
CA THR A 72 21.18 8.67 6.05
C THR A 72 21.13 7.25 5.51
N ILE A 73 22.04 6.40 5.98
CA ILE A 73 22.17 5.01 5.54
C ILE A 73 21.62 4.08 6.61
N TYR A 74 20.92 3.03 6.21
CA TYR A 74 20.50 1.99 7.14
C TYR A 74 20.61 0.60 6.55
N CYS A 75 20.84 -0.37 7.42
CA CYS A 75 20.64 -1.78 7.15
C CYS A 75 19.59 -2.33 8.12
N PHE A 76 19.45 -3.66 8.23
CA PHE A 76 18.42 -4.24 9.08
C PHE A 76 18.54 -3.87 10.58
N ARG A 77 19.75 -3.84 11.13
CA ARG A 77 20.00 -3.55 12.57
C ARG A 77 20.94 -2.38 12.84
N GLY A 78 21.33 -1.62 11.82
CA GLY A 78 22.34 -0.56 11.96
C GLY A 78 23.73 -1.10 12.34
N GLY A 79 24.03 -2.34 11.94
CA GLY A 79 25.27 -3.04 12.26
C GLY A 79 26.37 -2.82 11.21
N MET A 80 27.22 -3.83 11.01
CA MET A 80 28.42 -3.71 10.17
C MET A 80 28.15 -3.25 8.74
N ARG A 81 27.08 -3.74 8.09
CA ARG A 81 26.76 -3.40 6.69
C ARG A 81 26.57 -1.91 6.45
N SER A 82 25.78 -1.22 7.28
CA SER A 82 25.57 0.22 7.12
C SER A 82 26.75 1.04 7.63
N ASN A 83 27.44 0.57 8.68
CA ASN A 83 28.59 1.29 9.22
C ASN A 83 29.81 1.21 8.31
N SER A 84 30.10 0.08 7.66
CA SER A 84 31.24 -0.07 6.74
C SER A 84 31.12 0.89 5.56
N ILE A 85 29.94 0.94 4.91
CA ILE A 85 29.67 1.88 3.81
C ILE A 85 29.70 3.32 4.29
N ALA A 86 29.10 3.62 5.45
CA ALA A 86 29.12 4.97 5.98
C ALA A 86 30.55 5.45 6.30
N SER A 87 31.42 4.59 6.83
CA SER A 87 32.82 4.91 7.08
C SER A 87 33.59 5.18 5.80
N LEU A 88 33.43 4.34 4.77
CA LEU A 88 34.04 4.55 3.44
C LEU A 88 33.56 5.86 2.80
N LEU A 89 32.27 6.14 2.84
CA LEU A 89 31.74 7.38 2.28
C LEU A 89 32.21 8.62 3.06
N LYS A 90 32.32 8.53 4.39
CA LYS A 90 32.89 9.61 5.20
C LYS A 90 34.35 9.88 4.85
N SER A 91 35.17 8.84 4.64
CA SER A 91 36.57 9.02 4.25
C SER A 91 36.71 9.64 2.85
N LEU A 92 35.69 9.52 2.01
CA LEU A 92 35.59 10.17 0.70
C LEU A 92 34.93 11.57 0.75
N GLY A 93 34.68 12.12 1.95
CA GLY A 93 34.17 13.47 2.14
C GLY A 93 32.65 13.62 2.11
N PHE A 94 31.87 12.53 2.04
CA PHE A 94 30.41 12.60 2.06
C PHE A 94 29.86 12.89 3.47
N LYS A 95 28.82 13.72 3.55
CA LYS A 95 28.04 13.95 4.78
C LYS A 95 27.06 12.80 5.00
N VAL A 96 27.51 11.76 5.70
CA VAL A 96 26.75 10.53 5.96
C VAL A 96 26.45 10.32 7.44
N LYS A 97 25.21 9.91 7.75
CA LYS A 97 24.76 9.40 9.05
C LYS A 97 24.25 7.97 8.90
N VAL A 98 24.31 7.19 9.98
CA VAL A 98 23.73 5.84 10.05
C VAL A 98 22.47 5.90 10.92
N LEU A 99 21.39 5.27 10.48
CA LEU A 99 20.21 5.08 11.32
C LEU A 99 20.54 4.07 12.43
N GLU A 100 20.57 4.56 13.67
CA GLU A 100 20.84 3.74 14.84
C GLU A 100 19.79 2.63 15.00
N GLY A 101 20.25 1.42 15.25
CA GLY A 101 19.40 0.22 15.33
C GLY A 101 18.72 -0.17 14.01
N GLY A 102 18.96 0.56 12.92
CA GLY A 102 18.53 0.25 11.56
C GLY A 102 17.02 0.14 11.36
N TYR A 103 16.65 -0.60 10.31
CA TYR A 103 15.26 -0.81 9.92
C TYR A 103 14.40 -1.42 11.05
N LYS A 104 14.97 -2.32 11.86
CA LYS A 104 14.29 -2.94 12.99
C LYS A 104 13.74 -1.89 13.97
N THR A 105 14.54 -0.89 14.30
CA THR A 105 14.15 0.17 15.24
C THR A 105 13.11 1.10 14.63
N TYR A 106 13.26 1.45 13.35
CA TYR A 106 12.22 2.15 12.59
C TYR A 106 10.88 1.40 12.62
N ARG A 107 10.87 0.09 12.33
CA ARG A 107 9.65 -0.73 12.37
C ARG A 107 9.01 -0.78 13.75
N LYS A 108 9.82 -0.85 14.81
CA LYS A 108 9.33 -0.78 16.19
C LYS A 108 8.60 0.54 16.42
N LYS A 109 9.27 1.67 16.11
CA LYS A 109 8.69 3.01 16.23
C LYS A 109 7.37 3.15 15.47
N VAL A 110 7.28 2.66 14.23
CA VAL A 110 6.03 2.74 13.45
C VAL A 110 4.88 2.01 14.14
N ARG A 111 5.12 0.80 14.66
CA ARG A 111 4.09 0.03 15.35
C ARG A 111 3.67 0.71 16.65
N ASP A 112 4.64 1.12 17.46
CA ASP A 112 4.41 1.76 18.76
C ASP A 112 3.62 3.08 18.58
N GLU A 113 3.90 3.87 17.54
CA GLU A 113 3.14 5.08 17.22
C GLU A 113 1.72 4.77 16.76
N LEU A 114 1.53 3.79 15.88
CA LEU A 114 0.20 3.42 15.37
C LEU A 114 -0.71 2.76 16.40
N GLU A 115 -0.15 2.07 17.39
CA GLU A 115 -0.90 1.41 18.45
C GLU A 115 -1.75 2.39 19.27
N ASN A 116 -1.24 3.61 19.49
CA ASN A 116 -1.89 4.65 20.30
C ASN A 116 -2.13 5.95 19.52
N PHE A 117 -2.12 5.90 18.19
CA PHE A 117 -2.19 7.09 17.37
C PHE A 117 -3.55 7.79 17.52
N LYS A 118 -3.52 9.08 17.88
CA LYS A 118 -4.72 9.92 17.96
C LYS A 118 -4.80 10.85 16.76
N ILE A 119 -5.88 10.72 15.99
CA ILE A 119 -6.19 11.63 14.90
C ILE A 119 -6.78 12.90 15.53
N LYS A 120 -6.05 14.02 15.42
CA LYS A 120 -6.52 15.33 15.93
C LYS A 120 -7.61 15.97 15.06
N PRO A 121 -7.51 15.95 13.72
CA PRO A 121 -8.56 16.51 12.86
C PRO A 121 -9.91 15.82 13.05
N LYS A 122 -11.01 16.50 12.73
CA LYS A 122 -12.33 15.88 12.67
C LYS A 122 -12.36 14.88 11.50
N ILE A 123 -12.84 13.67 11.78
CA ILE A 123 -12.86 12.60 10.79
C ILE A 123 -14.24 12.55 10.12
N TYR A 124 -14.25 12.51 8.80
CA TYR A 124 -15.39 12.14 7.96
C TYR A 124 -15.08 10.86 7.20
N VAL A 125 -15.95 9.87 7.26
CA VAL A 125 -15.76 8.57 6.62
C VAL A 125 -16.75 8.42 5.47
N LEU A 126 -16.22 8.21 4.26
CA LEU A 126 -17.00 8.00 3.06
C LEU A 126 -17.39 6.53 2.95
N TYR A 127 -18.67 6.22 2.99
CA TYR A 127 -19.19 4.87 2.73
C TYR A 127 -19.98 4.86 1.43
N GLY A 128 -20.02 3.72 0.76
CA GLY A 128 -20.77 3.56 -0.47
C GLY A 128 -20.46 2.21 -1.11
N LEU A 129 -21.38 1.75 -1.94
CA LEU A 129 -21.26 0.48 -2.65
C LEU A 129 -20.07 0.49 -3.61
N THR A 130 -19.64 -0.69 -4.05
CA THR A 130 -18.53 -0.84 -5.01
C THR A 130 -18.75 0.01 -6.26
N GLY A 131 -17.75 0.79 -6.67
CA GLY A 131 -17.86 1.68 -7.83
C GLY A 131 -18.63 2.98 -7.58
N SER A 132 -18.98 3.33 -6.33
CA SER A 132 -19.69 4.59 -6.03
C SER A 132 -18.84 5.86 -6.23
N GLY A 133 -17.53 5.74 -6.48
CA GLY A 133 -16.66 6.89 -6.76
C GLY A 133 -16.02 7.51 -5.51
N LYS A 134 -15.91 6.77 -4.40
CA LYS A 134 -15.25 7.22 -3.16
C LYS A 134 -13.79 7.65 -3.42
N THR A 135 -13.02 6.80 -4.08
CA THR A 135 -11.60 7.06 -4.41
C THR A 135 -11.44 8.32 -5.26
N GLU A 136 -12.35 8.57 -6.22
CA GLU A 136 -12.34 9.79 -7.04
C GLU A 136 -12.57 11.05 -6.20
N ILE A 137 -13.53 11.02 -5.27
CA ILE A 137 -13.75 12.12 -4.32
C ILE A 137 -12.50 12.33 -3.46
N LEU A 138 -11.92 11.26 -2.91
CA LEU A 138 -10.72 11.36 -2.06
C LEU A 138 -9.52 11.95 -2.83
N ASN A 139 -9.38 11.61 -4.11
CA ASN A 139 -8.30 12.13 -4.96
C ASN A 139 -8.44 13.62 -5.29
N GLN A 140 -9.64 14.19 -5.18
CA GLN A 140 -9.87 15.63 -5.34
C GLN A 140 -9.58 16.42 -4.06
N LEU A 141 -9.40 15.74 -2.92
CA LEU A 141 -9.21 16.34 -1.61
C LEU A 141 -7.75 16.22 -1.17
N ASN A 142 -7.16 17.35 -0.75
CA ASN A 142 -5.78 17.36 -0.23
C ASN A 142 -5.67 16.75 1.18
N ASN A 143 -6.76 16.78 1.94
CA ASN A 143 -6.90 16.29 3.30
C ASN A 143 -7.54 14.89 3.38
N SER A 144 -7.26 14.03 2.40
CA SER A 144 -7.79 12.67 2.34
C SER A 144 -6.79 11.60 2.81
N LEU A 145 -7.33 10.49 3.31
CA LEU A 145 -6.61 9.25 3.60
C LEU A 145 -7.22 8.10 2.77
N ASP A 146 -6.61 7.85 1.62
CA ASP A 146 -6.92 6.72 0.73
C ASP A 146 -6.27 5.43 1.26
N LEU A 147 -7.04 4.63 2.02
CA LEU A 147 -6.54 3.40 2.63
C LEU A 147 -6.30 2.29 1.60
N GLU A 148 -7.13 2.20 0.55
CA GLU A 148 -6.96 1.25 -0.55
C GLU A 148 -5.71 1.55 -1.37
N GLY A 149 -5.44 2.83 -1.63
CA GLY A 149 -4.22 3.30 -2.27
C GLY A 149 -2.97 2.99 -1.46
N LEU A 150 -3.00 3.18 -0.13
CA LEU A 150 -1.89 2.78 0.75
C LEU A 150 -1.72 1.26 0.81
N ALA A 151 -2.82 0.49 0.75
CA ALA A 151 -2.78 -0.97 0.69
C ALA A 151 -2.34 -1.51 -0.68
N GLN A 152 -2.47 -0.69 -1.74
CA GLN A 152 -2.41 -1.12 -3.14
C GLN A 152 -3.39 -2.28 -3.39
N HIS A 153 -4.61 -2.14 -2.87
CA HIS A 153 -5.66 -3.16 -2.96
C HIS A 153 -7.06 -2.53 -2.77
N ARG A 154 -8.01 -2.89 -3.63
CA ARG A 154 -9.36 -2.30 -3.71
C ARG A 154 -10.44 -2.99 -2.87
N GLY A 155 -10.10 -3.43 -1.65
CA GLY A 155 -11.07 -4.03 -0.72
C GLY A 155 -11.90 -5.26 -1.19
N SER A 156 -11.61 -5.82 -2.37
CA SER A 156 -12.48 -6.78 -3.07
C SER A 156 -11.73 -7.99 -3.60
N VAL A 157 -12.45 -9.03 -4.02
CA VAL A 157 -11.85 -10.27 -4.54
C VAL A 157 -11.01 -10.01 -5.81
N PHE A 158 -11.43 -9.03 -6.60
CA PHE A 158 -10.73 -8.57 -7.81
C PHE A 158 -9.79 -7.37 -7.50
N GLY A 159 -9.61 -7.04 -6.22
CA GLY A 159 -9.01 -5.79 -5.78
C GLY A 159 -7.49 -5.75 -5.82
N ASP A 160 -6.82 -6.87 -6.09
CA ASP A 160 -5.38 -6.98 -6.32
C ASP A 160 -5.00 -7.02 -7.81
N ILE A 161 -5.98 -7.17 -8.70
CA ILE A 161 -5.73 -7.27 -10.14
C ILE A 161 -5.07 -5.99 -10.64
N ASN A 162 -3.95 -6.14 -11.36
CA ASN A 162 -3.09 -5.06 -11.86
C ASN A 162 -2.46 -4.17 -10.78
N LEU A 163 -2.49 -4.60 -9.52
CA LEU A 163 -1.84 -3.92 -8.40
C LEU A 163 -0.75 -4.81 -7.78
N LYS A 164 0.11 -4.20 -6.97
CA LYS A 164 1.11 -4.91 -6.17
C LYS A 164 0.82 -4.65 -4.69
N PRO A 165 -0.04 -5.47 -4.05
CA PRO A 165 -0.47 -5.23 -2.68
C PRO A 165 0.70 -5.11 -1.72
N ASN A 166 0.71 -4.03 -0.95
CA ASN A 166 1.74 -3.74 0.02
C ASN A 166 1.77 -4.80 1.15
N SER A 167 2.95 -5.08 1.68
CA SER A 167 3.07 -5.85 2.92
C SER A 167 2.43 -5.08 4.09
N GLN A 168 2.04 -5.76 5.17
CA GLN A 168 1.53 -5.09 6.38
C GLN A 168 2.51 -4.01 6.88
N LYS A 169 3.81 -4.30 6.85
CA LYS A 169 4.86 -3.38 7.32
C LYS A 169 4.98 -2.14 6.43
N MET A 170 4.84 -2.31 5.11
CA MET A 170 4.86 -1.19 4.17
C MET A 170 3.59 -0.34 4.29
N PHE A 171 2.42 -0.99 4.37
CA PHE A 171 1.14 -0.32 4.62
C PHE A 171 1.18 0.54 5.89
N GLU A 172 1.63 -0.01 7.02
CA GLU A 172 1.78 0.73 8.28
C GLU A 172 2.75 1.91 8.15
N SER A 173 3.86 1.74 7.43
CA SER A 173 4.83 2.81 7.20
C SER A 173 4.22 3.98 6.42
N LEU A 174 3.49 3.68 5.35
CA LEU A 174 2.84 4.68 4.52
C LEU A 174 1.67 5.34 5.25
N LEU A 175 0.89 4.55 6.00
CA LEU A 175 -0.21 5.03 6.83
C LEU A 175 0.27 6.02 7.88
N LEU A 176 1.30 5.67 8.66
CA LEU A 176 1.82 6.57 9.69
C LEU A 176 2.36 7.88 9.08
N LYS A 177 3.08 7.79 7.96
CA LYS A 177 3.56 8.98 7.23
C LYS A 177 2.39 9.89 6.84
N LYS A 178 1.36 9.35 6.18
CA LYS A 178 0.21 10.12 5.72
C LYS A 178 -0.60 10.68 6.89
N LEU A 179 -0.81 9.90 7.95
CA LEU A 179 -1.50 10.36 9.16
C LEU A 179 -0.76 11.53 9.82
N ASN A 180 0.57 11.48 9.89
CA ASN A 180 1.38 12.58 10.43
C ASN A 180 1.29 13.85 9.57
N GLU A 181 1.26 13.72 8.24
CA GLU A 181 1.07 14.85 7.32
C GLU A 181 -0.30 15.52 7.57
N LEU A 182 -1.35 14.72 7.77
CA LEU A 182 -2.72 15.18 7.97
C LEU A 182 -2.97 15.77 9.38
N GLN A 183 -2.05 15.67 10.33
CA GLN A 183 -2.26 16.18 11.70
C GLN A 183 -2.49 17.69 11.80
N LYS A 184 -2.10 18.45 10.75
CA LYS A 184 -2.25 19.90 10.70
C LYS A 184 -3.59 20.36 10.12
N GLU A 185 -4.36 19.45 9.56
CA GLU A 185 -5.66 19.75 8.96
C GLU A 185 -6.73 19.93 10.05
N GLU A 186 -7.80 20.68 9.74
CA GLU A 186 -8.96 20.76 10.63
C GLU A 186 -9.89 19.55 10.48
N THR A 187 -9.98 19.03 9.26
CA THR A 187 -10.83 17.90 8.88
C THR A 187 -10.05 16.93 7.99
N ILE A 188 -10.38 15.65 8.07
CA ILE A 188 -9.86 14.64 7.14
C ILE A 188 -10.97 13.73 6.62
N PHE A 189 -10.84 13.29 5.38
CA PHE A 189 -11.75 12.36 4.73
C PHE A 189 -11.09 11.00 4.56
N ILE A 190 -11.74 9.94 5.04
CA ILE A 190 -11.20 8.58 5.01
C ILE A 190 -12.18 7.68 4.25
N GLU A 191 -11.64 6.73 3.49
CA GLU A 191 -12.47 5.68 2.91
C GLU A 191 -13.04 4.74 3.98
N GLY A 192 -14.34 4.49 3.90
CA GLY A 192 -15.08 3.63 4.79
C GLY A 192 -14.94 2.16 4.42
N GLU A 193 -13.86 1.54 4.91
CA GLU A 193 -13.57 0.13 4.69
C GLU A 193 -13.83 -0.76 5.90
N SER A 194 -13.87 -2.08 5.65
CA SER A 194 -13.70 -3.06 6.72
C SER A 194 -12.31 -2.90 7.36
N ARG A 195 -12.09 -3.44 8.56
CA ARG A 195 -10.75 -3.39 9.18
C ARG A 195 -9.66 -4.05 8.33
N LYS A 196 -10.03 -4.99 7.45
CA LYS A 196 -9.12 -5.72 6.57
C LYS A 196 -9.27 -5.24 5.13
N ILE A 197 -8.15 -4.91 4.49
CA ILE A 197 -8.08 -4.52 3.07
C ILE A 197 -7.12 -5.50 2.39
N GLY A 198 -7.68 -6.44 1.62
CA GLY A 198 -6.88 -7.53 1.05
C GLY A 198 -6.15 -8.33 2.13
N LYS A 199 -4.81 -8.29 2.13
CA LYS A 199 -3.96 -8.96 3.12
C LYS A 199 -3.56 -8.09 4.31
N VAL A 200 -3.83 -6.78 4.28
CA VAL A 200 -3.42 -5.85 5.33
C VAL A 200 -4.58 -5.52 6.27
N GLN A 201 -4.26 -5.07 7.47
CA GLN A 201 -5.23 -4.66 8.48
C GLN A 201 -4.95 -3.24 8.96
N ILE A 202 -6.01 -2.46 9.09
CA ILE A 202 -6.00 -1.14 9.71
C ILE A 202 -5.67 -1.33 11.20
N PRO A 203 -4.70 -0.56 11.76
CA PRO A 203 -4.41 -0.57 13.19
C PRO A 203 -5.66 -0.29 14.02
N LEU A 204 -5.80 -1.00 15.14
CA LEU A 204 -7.04 -0.99 15.91
C LEU A 204 -7.44 0.42 16.39
N ALA A 205 -6.47 1.21 16.88
CA ALA A 205 -6.72 2.57 17.34
C ALA A 205 -7.27 3.48 16.22
N ILE A 206 -6.75 3.37 15.00
CA ILE A 206 -7.23 4.13 13.84
C ILE A 206 -8.64 3.68 13.47
N TRP A 207 -8.85 2.37 13.35
CA TRP A 207 -10.14 1.82 12.99
C TRP A 207 -11.25 2.18 13.99
N GLN A 208 -10.97 2.13 15.30
CA GLN A 208 -11.91 2.55 16.34
C GLN A 208 -12.30 4.03 16.24
N GLN A 209 -11.37 4.90 15.85
CA GLN A 209 -11.66 6.32 15.60
C GLN A 209 -12.54 6.50 14.37
N MET A 210 -12.28 5.76 13.28
CA MET A 210 -13.13 5.76 12.08
C MET A 210 -14.57 5.32 12.40
N GLN A 211 -14.75 4.32 13.26
CA GLN A 211 -16.10 3.81 13.60
C GLN A 211 -16.96 4.84 14.36
N LYS A 212 -16.32 5.76 15.10
CA LYS A 212 -16.97 6.84 15.86
C LYS A 212 -17.09 8.15 15.08
N ALA A 213 -16.50 8.20 13.89
CA ALA A 213 -16.47 9.39 13.04
C ALA A 213 -17.82 9.68 12.39
N LYS A 214 -17.95 10.90 11.87
CA LYS A 214 -19.08 11.32 11.05
C LYS A 214 -19.07 10.55 9.74
N LYS A 215 -20.25 10.12 9.27
CA LYS A 215 -20.37 9.21 8.13
C LYS A 215 -21.09 9.91 6.98
N ILE A 216 -20.51 9.80 5.79
CA ILE A 216 -21.05 10.35 4.54
C ILE A 216 -21.35 9.17 3.62
N LYS A 217 -22.58 9.09 3.12
CA LYS A 217 -22.99 8.10 2.12
C LYS A 217 -22.74 8.65 0.72
N VAL A 218 -22.00 7.90 -0.09
CA VAL A 218 -21.75 8.18 -1.50
C VAL A 218 -22.68 7.30 -2.34
N VAL A 219 -23.63 7.92 -3.03
CA VAL A 219 -24.65 7.26 -3.84
C VAL A 219 -24.51 7.63 -5.31
N ASN A 220 -24.51 6.61 -6.17
CA ASN A 220 -24.42 6.74 -7.62
C ASN A 220 -25.34 5.71 -8.28
N SER A 221 -25.82 6.00 -9.50
CA SER A 221 -26.64 5.05 -10.25
C SER A 221 -25.83 3.79 -10.59
N ILE A 222 -26.51 2.67 -10.82
CA ILE A 222 -25.85 1.43 -11.28
C ILE A 222 -25.09 1.67 -12.59
N GLN A 223 -25.58 2.55 -13.47
CA GLN A 223 -24.93 2.85 -14.75
C GLN A 223 -23.61 3.60 -14.55
N ASP A 224 -23.58 4.59 -13.64
CA ASP A 224 -22.34 5.32 -13.33
C ASP A 224 -21.29 4.39 -12.72
N ARG A 225 -21.72 3.50 -11.82
CA ARG A 225 -20.86 2.51 -11.19
C ARG A 225 -20.27 1.54 -12.21
N ILE A 226 -21.09 1.07 -13.17
CA ILE A 226 -20.63 0.21 -14.27
C ILE A 226 -19.61 0.96 -15.13
N ASN A 227 -19.94 2.17 -15.58
CA ASN A 227 -19.06 2.96 -16.44
C ASN A 227 -17.71 3.25 -15.78
N ARG A 228 -17.71 3.53 -14.47
CA ARG A 228 -16.49 3.76 -13.69
C ARG A 228 -15.60 2.52 -13.62
N ILE A 229 -16.17 1.37 -13.28
CA ILE A 229 -15.42 0.11 -13.20
C ILE A 229 -14.96 -0.33 -14.60
N ASP A 230 -15.78 -0.12 -15.62
CA ASP A 230 -15.41 -0.39 -17.02
C ASP A 230 -14.17 0.42 -17.42
N LYS A 231 -14.14 1.73 -17.17
CA LYS A 231 -12.95 2.59 -17.40
C LYS A 231 -11.71 2.08 -16.64
N GLU A 232 -11.89 1.53 -15.45
CA GLU A 232 -10.80 1.04 -14.60
C GLU A 232 -10.17 -0.27 -15.11
N TYR A 233 -10.95 -1.13 -15.76
CA TYR A 233 -10.54 -2.49 -16.14
C TYR A 233 -10.50 -2.75 -17.66
N CYS A 234 -11.13 -1.93 -18.51
CA CYS A 234 -11.37 -2.22 -19.94
C CYS A 234 -10.14 -2.62 -20.75
N ASN A 235 -8.95 -2.08 -20.42
CA ASN A 235 -7.70 -2.37 -21.12
C ASN A 235 -6.75 -3.29 -20.36
N LYS A 236 -7.23 -3.95 -19.29
CA LYS A 236 -6.37 -4.69 -18.35
C LYS A 236 -6.97 -6.02 -17.90
N ILE A 237 -7.76 -6.66 -18.76
CA ILE A 237 -8.38 -7.96 -18.48
C ILE A 237 -7.43 -9.08 -18.88
N ASP A 238 -7.02 -9.84 -17.88
CA ASP A 238 -6.47 -11.18 -18.05
C ASP A 238 -7.60 -12.18 -17.75
N ILE A 239 -8.08 -12.86 -18.79
CA ILE A 239 -9.26 -13.75 -18.69
C ILE A 239 -9.03 -14.87 -17.70
N ASP A 240 -7.82 -15.43 -17.65
CA ASP A 240 -7.49 -16.55 -16.76
C ASP A 240 -7.42 -16.06 -15.31
N LEU A 241 -6.81 -14.90 -15.08
CA LEU A 241 -6.78 -14.27 -13.77
C LEU A 241 -8.19 -13.98 -13.25
N PHE A 242 -9.04 -13.33 -14.06
CA PHE A 242 -10.42 -13.05 -13.67
C PHE A 242 -11.23 -14.32 -13.44
N SER A 243 -11.04 -15.34 -14.28
CA SER A 243 -11.69 -16.64 -14.12
C SER A 243 -11.31 -17.30 -12.79
N SER A 244 -10.03 -17.24 -12.40
CA SER A 244 -9.58 -17.76 -11.11
C SER A 244 -10.17 -17.02 -9.92
N LYS A 245 -10.45 -15.70 -10.06
CA LYS A 245 -11.14 -14.91 -9.03
C LYS A 245 -12.61 -15.26 -8.91
N LEU A 246 -13.28 -15.57 -10.02
CA LEU A 246 -14.67 -16.04 -10.01
C LEU A 246 -14.80 -17.37 -9.25
N ASP A 247 -13.84 -18.27 -9.42
CA ASP A 247 -13.84 -19.58 -8.74
C ASP A 247 -13.81 -19.42 -7.21
N GLN A 248 -13.12 -18.39 -6.70
CA GLN A 248 -13.07 -18.08 -5.25
C GLN A 248 -14.43 -17.65 -4.68
N ILE A 249 -15.34 -17.16 -5.52
CA ILE A 249 -16.66 -16.66 -5.11
C ILE A 249 -17.82 -17.52 -5.61
N GLU A 250 -17.54 -18.69 -6.21
CA GLU A 250 -18.56 -19.60 -6.73
C GLU A 250 -19.58 -19.98 -5.65
N LYS A 251 -19.13 -20.22 -4.42
CA LYS A 251 -20.02 -20.56 -3.30
C LYS A 251 -21.08 -19.49 -3.00
N TYR A 252 -20.84 -18.23 -3.37
CA TYR A 252 -21.78 -17.12 -3.16
C TYR A 252 -22.67 -16.87 -4.38
N LEU A 253 -22.13 -17.04 -5.59
CA LEU A 253 -22.82 -16.77 -6.85
C LEU A 253 -23.61 -17.97 -7.39
N GLY A 254 -23.18 -19.18 -7.06
CA GLY A 254 -23.63 -20.43 -7.64
C GLY A 254 -22.92 -20.75 -8.96
N LYS A 255 -22.74 -22.04 -9.23
CA LYS A 255 -22.02 -22.58 -10.39
C LYS A 255 -22.50 -22.03 -11.74
N LYS A 256 -23.84 -21.97 -11.94
CA LYS A 256 -24.42 -21.46 -13.19
C LYS A 256 -23.97 -20.03 -13.50
N LYS A 257 -24.08 -19.11 -12.52
CA LYS A 257 -23.69 -17.71 -12.72
C LYS A 257 -22.19 -17.54 -12.97
N VAL A 258 -21.36 -18.34 -12.32
CA VAL A 258 -19.91 -18.33 -12.58
C VAL A 258 -19.60 -18.75 -14.02
N VAL A 259 -20.26 -19.79 -14.52
CA VAL A 259 -20.12 -20.22 -15.93
C VAL A 259 -20.56 -19.09 -16.88
N ASP A 260 -21.72 -18.47 -16.62
CA ASP A 260 -22.23 -17.36 -17.42
C ASP A 260 -21.26 -16.15 -17.40
N LEU A 261 -20.71 -15.79 -16.24
CA LEU A 261 -19.73 -14.71 -16.09
C LEU A 261 -18.42 -14.99 -16.83
N LYS A 262 -17.92 -16.24 -16.80
CA LYS A 262 -16.74 -16.65 -17.57
C LYS A 262 -16.98 -16.55 -19.08
N LEU A 263 -18.20 -16.84 -19.53
CA LEU A 263 -18.58 -16.68 -20.94
C LEU A 263 -18.63 -15.20 -21.34
N LEU A 264 -19.21 -14.33 -20.51
CA LEU A 264 -19.20 -12.88 -20.76
C LEU A 264 -17.79 -12.29 -20.88
N LEU A 265 -16.83 -12.77 -20.07
CA LEU A 265 -15.41 -12.37 -20.19
C LEU A 265 -14.81 -12.79 -21.53
N LYS A 266 -15.11 -14.01 -22.01
CA LYS A 266 -14.63 -14.52 -23.31
C LYS A 266 -15.23 -13.76 -24.49
N GLU A 267 -16.48 -13.31 -24.37
CA GLU A 267 -17.18 -12.53 -25.39
C GLU A 267 -16.88 -11.03 -25.31
N ASN A 268 -15.99 -10.60 -24.42
CA ASN A 268 -15.64 -9.19 -24.17
C ASN A 268 -16.85 -8.32 -23.77
N LYS A 269 -17.86 -8.91 -23.13
CA LYS A 269 -19.07 -8.24 -22.61
C LYS A 269 -18.85 -7.75 -21.18
N LEU A 270 -17.90 -6.81 -21.03
CA LEU A 270 -17.42 -6.39 -19.71
C LEU A 270 -18.48 -5.66 -18.88
N LYS A 271 -19.31 -4.82 -19.50
CA LYS A 271 -20.33 -4.06 -18.78
C LYS A 271 -21.41 -4.96 -18.18
N GLU A 272 -21.83 -5.98 -18.91
CA GLU A 272 -22.74 -7.02 -18.45
C GLU A 272 -22.12 -7.83 -17.32
N PHE A 273 -20.85 -8.21 -17.47
CA PHE A 273 -20.07 -8.89 -16.43
C PHE A 273 -20.03 -8.07 -15.12
N ILE A 274 -19.68 -6.79 -15.21
CA ILE A 274 -19.63 -5.86 -14.06
C ILE A 274 -21.01 -5.74 -13.41
N LYS A 275 -22.06 -5.51 -14.21
CA LYS A 275 -23.44 -5.35 -13.72
C LYS A 275 -23.88 -6.54 -12.86
N ILE A 276 -23.64 -7.77 -13.35
CA ILE A 276 -24.00 -8.99 -12.63
C ILE A 276 -23.20 -9.09 -11.33
N LEU A 277 -21.88 -8.84 -11.35
CA LEU A 277 -21.06 -8.87 -10.12
C LEU A 277 -21.51 -7.85 -9.08
N LEU A 278 -21.83 -6.62 -9.50
CA LEU A 278 -22.32 -5.59 -8.59
C LEU A 278 -23.62 -6.04 -7.90
N LEU A 279 -24.64 -6.40 -8.68
CA LEU A 279 -25.97 -6.70 -8.15
C LEU A 279 -26.07 -8.04 -7.42
N ASN A 280 -25.34 -9.05 -7.89
CA ASN A 280 -25.50 -10.41 -7.40
C ASN A 280 -24.46 -10.83 -6.35
N TYR A 281 -23.36 -10.09 -6.22
CA TYR A 281 -22.30 -10.38 -5.25
C TYR A 281 -22.02 -9.19 -4.34
N TYR A 282 -21.51 -8.08 -4.87
CA TYR A 282 -21.01 -6.99 -4.04
C TYR A 282 -22.10 -6.27 -3.26
N ASP A 283 -23.20 -5.88 -3.90
CA ASP A 283 -24.26 -5.12 -3.25
C ASP A 283 -24.94 -5.99 -2.18
N LYS A 284 -25.06 -7.31 -2.40
CA LYS A 284 -25.58 -8.23 -1.38
C LYS A 284 -24.66 -8.35 -0.17
N LEU A 285 -23.35 -8.35 -0.38
CA LEU A 285 -22.38 -8.40 0.71
C LEU A 285 -22.34 -7.09 1.51
N TYR A 286 -22.43 -5.95 0.82
CA TYR A 286 -22.23 -4.64 1.43
C TYR A 286 -23.51 -3.93 1.87
N ALA A 287 -24.70 -4.33 1.38
CA ALA A 287 -25.99 -3.72 1.76
C ALA A 287 -26.15 -3.64 3.27
N HIS A 288 -25.95 -4.75 3.99
CA HIS A 288 -26.05 -4.76 5.45
C HIS A 288 -25.06 -3.80 6.14
N THR A 289 -23.88 -3.58 5.58
CA THR A 289 -22.86 -2.68 6.17
C THR A 289 -23.17 -1.21 5.88
N VAL A 290 -23.75 -0.92 4.72
CA VAL A 290 -24.16 0.43 4.33
C VAL A 290 -25.46 0.81 5.05
N ASP A 291 -26.47 -0.05 5.00
CA ASP A 291 -27.80 0.26 5.51
C ASP A 291 -27.90 0.25 7.05
N SER A 292 -26.96 -0.42 7.74
CA SER A 292 -26.90 -0.41 9.21
C SER A 292 -26.28 0.86 9.81
N LYS A 293 -25.82 1.79 8.99
CA LYS A 293 -25.13 3.01 9.45
C LYS A 293 -26.05 4.21 9.39
N GLU A 294 -26.02 4.99 10.45
CA GLU A 294 -26.56 6.35 10.43
C GLU A 294 -25.59 7.28 9.71
N TYR A 295 -26.11 8.00 8.71
CA TYR A 295 -25.37 8.93 7.88
C TYR A 295 -25.76 10.35 8.21
N GLU A 296 -24.75 11.23 8.29
CA GLU A 296 -24.99 12.65 8.51
C GLU A 296 -25.25 13.37 7.19
N PHE A 297 -24.65 12.87 6.11
CA PHE A 297 -24.79 13.43 4.76
C PHE A 297 -24.88 12.33 3.72
N GLU A 298 -25.61 12.61 2.64
CA GLU A 298 -25.64 11.81 1.42
C GLU A 298 -25.18 12.68 0.25
N ILE A 299 -24.19 12.20 -0.52
CA ILE A 299 -23.61 12.91 -1.66
C ILE A 299 -23.55 11.99 -2.89
N SER A 300 -23.55 12.57 -4.09
CA SER A 300 -23.35 11.84 -5.34
C SER A 300 -22.17 12.41 -6.12
N ASN A 301 -21.34 11.53 -6.66
CA ASN A 301 -20.24 11.92 -7.55
C ASN A 301 -20.70 11.78 -9.01
N LYS A 302 -21.46 12.77 -9.50
CA LYS A 302 -21.87 12.85 -10.91
C LYS A 302 -20.75 13.50 -11.71
N GLU A 303 -20.33 12.87 -12.80
CA GLU A 303 -19.29 13.40 -13.73
C GLU A 303 -19.67 14.76 -14.35
N GLU A 304 -20.91 15.25 -14.18
CA GLU A 304 -21.39 16.54 -14.70
C GLU A 304 -21.17 17.76 -13.77
N LEU A 305 -20.66 17.61 -12.55
CA LEU A 305 -20.42 18.76 -11.67
C LEU A 305 -18.96 19.22 -11.69
N ASN A 306 -18.56 19.77 -12.84
CA ASN A 306 -17.63 20.90 -12.87
C ASN A 306 -18.33 22.12 -12.24
N GLN A 307 -18.54 22.11 -10.93
CA GLN A 307 -18.79 23.32 -10.12
C GLN A 307 -18.90 22.95 -8.64
N ASN A 308 -17.83 23.27 -7.92
CA ASN A 308 -17.79 23.58 -6.49
C ASN A 308 -18.57 22.66 -5.55
N ILE A 309 -17.86 21.66 -5.00
CA ILE A 309 -18.21 21.12 -3.69
C ILE A 309 -17.88 22.21 -2.67
N TYR A 310 -18.86 23.04 -2.31
CA TYR A 310 -18.80 23.84 -1.09
C TYR A 310 -19.20 22.94 0.08
N ILE A 311 -18.27 22.72 1.02
CA ILE A 311 -18.54 22.25 2.38
C ILE A 311 -18.44 23.45 3.30
#